data_AF-F2IHL9-F1
#
_entry.id   AF-F2IHL9-F1
#
_cell.length_a   1.000
_cell.length_b   1.000
_cell.length_c   1.000
_cell.angle_alpha   90.00
_cell.angle_beta   90.00
_cell.angle_gamma   90.00
#
_symmetry.space_group_name_H-M   'P 1'
#
loop_
_entity.id
_entity.type
_entity.pdbx_description
1 polymer ?
#
loop_
_entity_poly.entity_id
_entity_poly.type
_entity_poly.pdbx_seq_one_letter_code
_entity_poly.pdbx_strand_id
1 'polypeptide(L)'
;MSSNMKTTNEMNNLDEKLRQIQKVEPSPFLFTRIQAKLEGKLSLRVSRKMALASVIGLFALIAINSWILNKAQNKQSDNLLQQMNLIESQQIYR
;
A
#
# COMPACT_ATOMS: atom_id res chain seq x y z
N MET A 1 36.49 -40.23 -34.86
CA MET A 1 37.42 -40.02 -33.74
C MET A 1 37.96 -38.58 -33.60
N SER A 2 37.54 -37.61 -34.44
CA SER A 2 38.07 -36.24 -34.40
C SER A 2 37.27 -35.27 -33.50
N SER A 3 35.97 -35.50 -33.27
CA SER A 3 35.14 -34.59 -32.47
C SER A 3 35.44 -34.63 -30.97
N ASN A 4 35.64 -35.82 -30.38
CA ASN A 4 35.94 -35.96 -28.94
C ASN A 4 37.23 -35.28 -28.52
N MET A 5 38.24 -35.23 -29.39
CA MET A 5 39.52 -34.61 -29.09
C MET A 5 39.45 -33.07 -29.08
N LYS A 6 38.47 -32.48 -29.79
CA LYS A 6 38.24 -31.04 -29.81
C LYS A 6 37.52 -30.57 -28.55
N THR A 7 36.52 -31.33 -28.08
CA THR A 7 35.75 -31.01 -26.86
C THR A 7 36.62 -31.04 -25.61
N THR A 8 37.54 -32.00 -25.49
CA THR A 8 38.45 -32.11 -24.34
C THR A 8 39.42 -30.93 -24.26
N ASN A 9 39.91 -30.45 -25.41
CA ASN A 9 40.80 -29.28 -25.45
C ASN A 9 40.09 -27.95 -25.14
N GLU A 10 38.80 -27.84 -25.48
CA GLU A 10 38.01 -26.66 -25.08
C GLU A 10 37.61 -26.68 -23.61
N MET A 11 37.28 -27.86 -23.04
CA MET A 11 37.06 -27.99 -21.59
C MET A 11 38.32 -27.65 -20.79
N ASN A 12 39.49 -28.13 -21.21
CA ASN A 12 40.76 -27.82 -20.55
C ASN A 12 41.09 -26.31 -20.60
N ASN A 13 40.82 -25.65 -21.74
CA ASN A 13 40.97 -24.20 -21.87
C ASN A 13 39.98 -23.43 -20.99
N LEU A 14 38.76 -23.95 -20.81
CA LEU A 14 37.75 -23.32 -19.96
C LEU A 14 38.18 -23.36 -18.49
N ASP A 15 38.65 -24.52 -18.02
CA ASP A 15 39.14 -24.70 -16.65
C ASP A 15 40.37 -23.83 -16.37
N GLU A 16 41.28 -23.70 -17.34
CA GLU A 16 42.44 -22.83 -17.22
C GLU A 16 42.05 -21.34 -17.17
N LYS A 17 41.07 -20.92 -17.98
CA LYS A 17 40.49 -19.56 -17.91
C LYS A 17 39.74 -19.32 -16.60
N LEU A 18 38.99 -20.31 -16.10
CA LEU A 18 38.27 -20.21 -14.83
C LEU A 18 39.23 -20.14 -13.63
N ARG A 19 40.38 -20.81 -13.69
CA ARG A 19 41.45 -20.71 -12.69
C ARG A 19 42.14 -19.35 -12.65
N GLN A 20 42.13 -18.61 -13.77
CA GLN A 20 42.63 -17.24 -13.83
C GLN A 20 41.64 -16.22 -13.24
N ILE A 21 40.37 -16.59 -13.04
CA ILE A 21 39.39 -15.73 -12.37
C ILE A 21 39.73 -15.73 -10.88
N GLN A 22 40.32 -14.62 -10.43
CA GLN A 22 40.62 -14.39 -9.03
C GLN A 22 39.32 -14.45 -8.21
N LYS A 23 39.21 -15.44 -7.31
CA LYS A 23 38.09 -15.56 -6.39
C LYS A 23 38.12 -14.36 -5.44
N VAL A 24 37.39 -13.32 -5.77
CA VAL A 24 37.18 -12.16 -4.90
C VAL A 24 36.15 -12.55 -3.85
N GLU A 25 36.57 -12.52 -2.58
CA GLU A 25 35.64 -12.64 -1.48
C GLU A 25 34.65 -11.47 -1.53
N PRO A 26 33.36 -11.71 -1.26
CA PRO A 26 32.39 -10.65 -1.17
C PRO A 26 32.86 -9.65 -0.10
N SER A 27 32.79 -8.35 -0.40
CA SER A 27 33.11 -7.30 0.56
C SER A 27 32.38 -7.56 1.89
N PRO A 28 33.07 -7.47 3.04
CA PRO A 28 32.52 -7.83 4.35
C PRO A 28 31.30 -6.97 4.75
N PHE A 29 31.05 -5.86 4.04
CA PHE A 29 29.95 -4.94 4.27
C PHE A 29 28.89 -4.97 3.16
N LEU A 30 28.88 -5.98 2.28
CA LEU A 30 27.89 -6.09 1.21
C LEU A 30 26.47 -6.07 1.76
N PHE A 31 26.20 -6.86 2.80
CA PHE A 31 24.89 -6.88 3.46
C PHE A 31 24.54 -5.54 4.11
N THR A 32 25.50 -4.91 4.80
CA THR A 32 25.31 -3.59 5.41
C THR A 32 24.99 -2.53 4.35
N ARG A 33 25.67 -2.55 3.20
CA ARG A 33 25.44 -1.61 2.09
C ARG A 33 24.09 -1.86 1.41
N ILE A 34 23.68 -3.12 1.28
CA ILE A 34 22.37 -3.50 0.76
C ILE A 34 21.29 -2.98 1.72
N GLN A 35 21.41 -3.26 3.01
CA GLN A 35 20.46 -2.83 4.04
C GLN A 35 20.32 -1.30 4.09
N ALA A 36 21.42 -0.56 4.10
CA ALA A 36 21.39 0.91 4.07
C ALA A 36 20.70 1.47 2.80
N LYS A 37 20.91 0.83 1.64
CA LYS A 37 20.20 1.21 0.39
C LYS A 37 18.72 0.88 0.45
N LEU A 38 18.34 -0.23 1.07
CA LEU A 38 16.94 -0.61 1.28
C LEU A 38 16.24 0.35 2.24
N GLU A 39 16.84 0.66 3.39
CA GLU A 39 16.30 1.62 4.36
C GLU A 39 16.11 3.02 3.75
N GLY A 40 17.10 3.49 2.97
CA GLY A 40 16.98 4.75 2.24
C GLY A 40 15.82 4.77 1.25
N LYS A 41 15.52 3.64 0.58
CA LYS A 41 14.39 3.50 -0.35
C LYS A 41 13.04 3.22 0.34
N LEU A 42 13.07 2.54 1.49
CA LEU A 42 11.89 2.19 2.30
C LEU A 42 11.41 3.35 3.17
N SER A 43 12.20 4.42 3.30
CA SER A 43 11.71 5.70 3.81
C SER A 43 10.73 6.32 2.80
N LEU A 44 9.53 5.75 2.73
CA LEU A 44 8.36 6.36 2.12
C LEU A 44 8.13 7.68 2.84
N ARG A 45 8.75 8.74 2.31
CA ARG A 45 8.65 10.09 2.84
C ARG A 45 7.25 10.58 2.48
N VAL A 46 6.25 10.18 3.28
CA VAL A 46 4.88 10.67 3.14
C VAL A 46 4.96 12.17 3.25
N SER A 47 4.70 12.85 2.14
CA SER A 47 4.69 14.31 2.10
C SER A 47 3.70 14.82 3.13
N ARG A 48 4.07 15.85 3.91
CA ARG A 48 3.16 16.49 4.88
C ARG A 48 1.83 16.88 4.21
N LYS A 49 1.87 17.26 2.93
CA LYS A 49 0.67 17.57 2.14
C LYS A 49 -0.23 16.35 1.94
N MET A 50 0.33 15.17 1.69
CA MET A 50 -0.44 13.91 1.56
C MET A 50 -1.04 13.48 2.89
N ALA A 51 -0.28 13.59 3.99
CA ALA A 51 -0.80 13.30 5.32
C ALA A 51 -2.00 14.20 5.66
N LEU A 52 -1.88 15.51 5.38
CA LEU A 52 -2.94 16.48 5.66
C LEU A 52 -4.17 16.28 4.76
N ALA A 53 -3.97 15.95 3.48
CA ALA A 53 -5.05 15.58 2.57
C ALA A 53 -5.79 14.31 3.04
N SER A 54 -5.07 13.32 3.56
CA SER A 54 -5.67 12.10 4.11
C SER A 54 -6.53 12.40 5.33
N VAL A 55 -6.06 13.23 6.26
CA VAL A 55 -6.84 13.63 7.44
C VAL A 55 -8.12 14.38 7.04
N ILE A 56 -8.02 15.35 6.13
CA ILE A 56 -9.19 16.10 5.64
C ILE A 56 -10.19 15.16 4.95
N GLY A 57 -9.70 14.26 4.09
CA GLY A 57 -10.55 13.29 3.40
C GLY A 57 -11.30 12.37 4.38
N LEU A 58 -10.61 11.94 5.44
CA LEU A 58 -11.20 11.09 6.48
C LEU A 58 -12.26 11.84 7.28
N PHE A 59 -12.01 13.11 7.62
CA PHE A 59 -13.00 13.99 8.25
C PHE A 59 -14.22 14.24 7.36
N ALA A 60 -14.02 14.49 6.06
CA ALA A 60 -15.11 14.69 5.12
C ALA A 60 -16.00 13.44 5.02
N LEU A 61 -15.41 12.25 4.97
CA LEU A 61 -16.16 10.99 4.98
C LEU A 61 -16.97 10.82 6.27
N ILE A 62 -16.40 11.12 7.43
CA ILE A 62 -17.13 11.05 8.71
C ILE A 62 -18.30 12.03 8.71
N ALA A 63 -18.08 13.27 8.26
CA ALA A 63 -19.10 14.31 8.22
C ALA A 63 -20.27 13.93 7.30
N ILE A 64 -19.97 13.42 6.09
CA ILE A 64 -20.98 12.98 5.13
C ILE A 64 -21.77 11.79 5.69
N ASN A 65 -21.08 10.78 6.24
CA ASN A 65 -21.75 9.62 6.82
C ASN A 65 -22.64 10.04 8.00
N SER A 66 -22.15 10.92 8.88
CA SER A 66 -22.93 11.42 10.02
C SER A 66 -24.16 12.21 9.56
N TRP A 67 -24.04 13.01 8.51
CA TRP A 67 -25.18 13.74 7.94
C TRP A 67 -26.23 12.82 7.34
N ILE A 68 -25.81 11.77 6.63
CA ILE A 68 -26.70 10.75 6.06
C ILE A 68 -27.42 10.00 7.19
N LEU A 69 -26.70 9.57 8.24
CA LEU A 69 -27.31 8.89 9.37
C LEU A 69 -28.33 9.77 10.10
N ASN A 70 -28.00 11.04 10.36
CA ASN A 70 -28.94 11.98 10.98
C ASN A 70 -30.21 12.17 10.13
N LYS A 71 -30.07 12.29 8.81
CA LYS A 71 -31.24 12.35 7.91
C LYS A 71 -32.09 11.08 7.95
N ALA A 72 -31.47 9.91 8.06
CA ALA A 72 -32.19 8.65 8.17
C ALA A 72 -32.93 8.54 9.52
N GLN A 73 -32.27 8.92 10.62
CA GLN A 73 -32.87 8.90 11.96
C GLN A 73 -34.06 9.86 12.09
N ASN A 74 -33.94 11.09 11.59
CA ASN A 74 -35.03 12.07 11.65
C ASN A 74 -36.28 11.61 10.87
N LYS A 75 -36.11 10.96 9.71
CA LYS A 75 -37.24 10.39 8.96
C LYS A 75 -37.93 9.24 9.70
N GLN A 76 -37.19 8.50 10.54
CA GLN A 76 -37.75 7.42 11.32
C GLN A 76 -38.46 7.93 12.58
N SER A 77 -37.94 8.97 13.24
CA SER A 77 -38.63 9.62 14.36
C SER A 77 -39.93 10.30 13.92
N ASP A 78 -39.93 10.98 12.77
CA ASP A 78 -41.15 11.64 12.26
C ASP A 78 -42.25 10.61 11.96
N ASN A 79 -41.89 9.47 11.35
CA ASN A 79 -42.84 8.37 11.11
C ASN A 79 -43.36 7.73 12.40
N LEU A 80 -42.53 7.60 13.44
CA LEU A 80 -42.95 7.06 14.73
C LEU A 80 -43.88 8.04 15.47
N LEU A 81 -43.58 9.33 15.46
CA LEU A 81 -44.44 10.37 16.05
C LEU A 81 -45.79 10.50 15.33
N GLN A 82 -45.79 10.32 14.00
CA GLN A 82 -47.00 10.26 13.18
C GLN A 82 -47.82 8.99 13.47
N GLN A 83 -47.17 7.83 13.67
CA GLN A 83 -47.82 6.58 14.06
C GLN A 83 -48.35 6.60 15.50
N MET A 84 -47.74 7.39 16.39
CA MET A 84 -48.23 7.62 17.76
C MET A 84 -49.38 8.64 17.83
N ASN A 85 -49.85 9.15 16.69
CA ASN A 85 -50.95 10.09 16.55
C ASN A 85 -50.83 11.36 17.41
N LEU A 86 -49.60 11.76 17.75
CA LEU A 86 -49.31 12.94 18.58
C LEU A 86 -49.33 14.25 17.78
N ILE A 87 -49.53 14.19 16.46
CA ILE A 87 -49.54 15.32 15.52
C ILE A 87 -50.87 15.35 14.74
N GLU A 88 -51.99 14.92 15.33
CA GLU A 88 -53.31 14.97 14.64
C GLU A 88 -54.11 16.27 14.90
N SER A 89 -53.53 17.32 15.49
CA SER A 89 -54.33 18.46 15.98
C SER A 89 -54.18 19.80 15.23
N GLN A 90 -53.44 19.88 14.11
CA GLN A 90 -53.19 21.19 13.46
C GLN A 90 -53.53 21.23 11.96
N GLN A 91 -54.44 20.39 11.47
CA GLN A 91 -54.95 20.49 10.09
C GLN A 91 -56.32 21.18 9.99
N ILE A 92 -56.83 21.75 11.09
CA ILE A 92 -58.06 22.55 11.07
C ILE A 92 -57.76 23.96 11.58
N TYR A 93 -56.90 24.71 10.91
CA TYR A 93 -57.07 26.16 10.73
C TYR A 93 -56.34 26.54 9.44
N ARG A 94 -57.05 27.30 8.60
CA ARG A 94 -56.71 27.68 7.22
C ARG A 94 -55.38 28.39 7.07
#